data_AF-A4RV39-F1
#
_entry.id   AF-A4RV39-F1
#
_cell.length_a   1.000
_cell.length_b   1.000
_cell.length_c   1.000
_cell.angle_alpha   90.00
_cell.angle_beta   90.00
_cell.angle_gamma   90.00
#
_symmetry.space_group_name_H-M   'P 1'
#
loop_
_entity.id
_entity.type
_entity.pdbx_description
1 polymer ?
#
loop_
_entity_poly.entity_id
_entity_poly.type
_entity_poly.pdbx_seq_one_letter_code
_entity_poly.pdbx_strand_id
1 'polypeptide(L)'
;RTKMDLVQTGENVDIEKDFCLERFVDFAKRVTDALRAGGYWCDYIDPCSGLSMINRDSQHVYGEVDALVTLLNYQTTNSGCCKVVLHPTWGSAVYPASLFAKAPVSALRDAIASAERDIRASDPAA
;
A
#
# COMPACT_ATOMS: atom_id res chain seq x y z
N ARG A 1 -9.00 -5.53 1.16
CA ARG A 1 -9.03 -6.86 0.50
C ARG A 1 -9.48 -6.68 -0.93
N THR A 2 -8.93 -7.47 -1.83
CA THR A 2 -9.35 -7.48 -3.24
C THR A 2 -10.65 -8.27 -3.40
N LYS A 3 -11.37 -8.05 -4.50
CA LYS A 3 -12.59 -8.81 -4.83
C LYS A 3 -12.28 -10.21 -5.37
N MET A 4 -11.04 -10.45 -5.76
CA MET A 4 -10.57 -11.69 -6.38
C MET A 4 -9.17 -12.08 -5.89
N ASP A 5 -8.80 -13.32 -6.16
CA ASP A 5 -7.47 -13.86 -5.89
C ASP A 5 -6.42 -13.25 -6.85
N LEU A 6 -5.47 -12.51 -6.30
CA LEU A 6 -4.43 -11.84 -7.11
C LEU A 6 -3.28 -12.77 -7.54
N VAL A 7 -3.27 -14.03 -7.10
CA VAL A 7 -2.32 -15.07 -7.55
C VAL A 7 -2.58 -15.48 -9.00
N GLN A 8 -3.83 -15.31 -9.47
CA GLN A 8 -4.24 -15.65 -10.82
C GLN A 8 -3.66 -14.68 -11.85
N THR A 9 -3.64 -15.09 -13.11
CA THR A 9 -3.23 -14.24 -14.23
C THR A 9 -4.43 -13.99 -15.13
N GLY A 10 -4.52 -12.79 -15.70
CA GLY A 10 -5.60 -12.41 -16.61
C GLY A 10 -6.00 -10.95 -16.45
N GLU A 11 -6.66 -10.43 -17.49
CA GLU A 11 -7.04 -9.02 -17.62
C GLU A 11 -7.82 -8.49 -16.40
N ASN A 12 -8.77 -9.28 -15.87
CA ASN A 12 -9.54 -8.88 -14.69
C ASN A 12 -8.68 -8.73 -13.43
N VAL A 13 -7.64 -9.55 -13.27
CA VAL A 13 -6.72 -9.47 -12.13
C VAL A 13 -5.82 -8.23 -12.26
N ASP A 14 -5.38 -7.92 -13.48
CA ASP A 14 -4.57 -6.74 -13.74
C ASP A 14 -5.38 -5.45 -13.51
N ILE A 15 -6.65 -5.42 -13.95
CA ILE A 15 -7.58 -4.32 -13.64
C ILE A 15 -7.76 -4.15 -12.11
N GLU A 16 -7.94 -5.23 -11.35
CA GLU A 16 -8.08 -5.15 -9.89
C GLU A 16 -6.77 -4.68 -9.22
N LYS A 17 -5.60 -5.06 -9.75
CA LYS A 17 -4.29 -4.60 -9.27
C LYS A 17 -4.12 -3.11 -9.52
N ASP A 18 -4.42 -2.64 -10.72
CA ASP A 18 -4.35 -1.21 -11.08
C ASP A 18 -5.32 -0.40 -10.20
N PHE A 19 -6.54 -0.90 -9.99
CA PHE A 19 -7.50 -0.28 -9.09
C PHE A 19 -7.02 -0.22 -7.63
N CYS A 20 -6.33 -1.27 -7.14
CA CYS A 20 -5.74 -1.24 -5.80
C CYS A 20 -4.56 -0.27 -5.71
N LEU A 21 -3.71 -0.23 -6.74
CA LEU A 21 -2.58 0.68 -6.83
C LEU A 21 -3.04 2.14 -6.78
N GLU A 22 -3.97 2.52 -7.66
CA GLU A 22 -4.47 3.89 -7.75
C GLU A 22 -5.09 4.36 -6.43
N ARG A 23 -5.90 3.51 -5.79
CA ARG A 23 -6.48 3.82 -4.48
C ARG A 23 -5.44 3.97 -3.39
N PHE A 24 -4.42 3.09 -3.37
CA PHE A 24 -3.34 3.20 -2.40
C PHE A 24 -2.53 4.48 -2.62
N VAL A 25 -2.17 4.81 -3.86
CA VAL A 25 -1.39 6.01 -4.18
C VAL A 25 -2.14 7.28 -3.82
N ASP A 26 -3.44 7.39 -4.13
CA ASP A 26 -4.25 8.55 -3.72
C ASP A 26 -4.34 8.66 -2.20
N PHE A 27 -4.61 7.55 -1.51
CA PHE A 27 -4.62 7.50 -0.04
C PHE A 27 -3.28 7.92 0.57
N ALA A 28 -2.19 7.30 0.12
CA ALA A 28 -0.85 7.55 0.65
C ALA A 28 -0.42 9.00 0.41
N LYS A 29 -0.72 9.56 -0.75
CA LYS A 29 -0.46 10.97 -1.06
C LYS A 29 -1.19 11.90 -0.10
N ARG A 30 -2.50 11.71 0.11
CA ARG A 30 -3.28 12.56 1.03
C ARG A 30 -2.80 12.45 2.48
N VAL A 31 -2.51 11.24 2.95
CA VAL A 31 -1.98 11.02 4.31
C VAL A 31 -0.60 11.67 4.46
N THR A 32 0.30 11.47 3.50
CA THR A 32 1.65 12.06 3.56
C THR A 32 1.63 13.57 3.44
N ASP A 33 0.77 14.16 2.61
CA ASP A 33 0.60 15.62 2.51
C ASP A 33 0.14 16.22 3.85
N ALA A 34 -0.84 15.60 4.51
CA ALA A 34 -1.31 16.03 5.83
C ALA A 34 -0.20 15.92 6.91
N LEU A 35 0.57 14.84 6.90
CA LEU A 35 1.68 14.66 7.84
C LEU A 35 2.82 15.66 7.59
N ARG A 36 3.15 15.94 6.33
CA ARG A 36 4.17 16.92 5.94
C ARG A 36 3.76 18.34 6.31
N ALA A 37 2.48 18.68 6.18
CA ALA A 37 1.94 19.95 6.65
C ALA A 37 2.11 20.11 8.18
N GLY A 38 2.07 19.01 8.93
CA GLY A 38 2.39 18.94 10.36
C GLY A 38 3.88 18.94 10.70
N GLY A 39 4.78 18.99 9.71
CA GLY A 39 6.23 18.95 9.91
C GLY A 39 6.80 17.56 10.21
N TYR A 40 6.04 16.50 9.99
CA TYR A 40 6.50 15.13 10.21
C TYR A 40 7.20 14.57 8.97
N TRP A 41 8.21 13.73 9.21
CA TRP A 41 8.80 12.93 8.13
C TRP A 41 7.86 11.77 7.77
N CYS A 42 7.67 11.55 6.48
CA CYS A 42 6.94 10.42 5.95
C CYS A 42 7.36 10.11 4.51
N ASP A 43 7.04 8.90 4.07
CA ASP A 43 7.20 8.44 2.70
C ASP A 43 6.22 7.30 2.41
N TYR A 44 6.01 6.97 1.16
CA TYR A 44 5.31 5.76 0.76
C TYR A 44 6.03 5.12 -0.42
N ILE A 45 5.90 3.80 -0.52
CA ILE A 45 6.54 3.02 -1.57
C ILE A 45 5.56 2.88 -2.72
N ASP A 46 6.03 3.11 -3.95
CA ASP A 46 5.32 2.65 -5.14
C ASP A 46 5.41 1.12 -5.21
N PRO A 47 4.31 0.37 -5.03
CA PRO A 47 4.34 -1.09 -5.01
C PRO A 47 4.83 -1.71 -6.34
N CYS A 48 4.76 -0.98 -7.44
CA CYS A 48 5.22 -1.45 -8.76
C CYS A 48 6.74 -1.42 -8.90
N SER A 49 7.39 -0.33 -8.47
CA SER A 49 8.86 -0.18 -8.56
C SER A 49 9.60 -0.54 -7.28
N GLY A 50 8.92 -0.56 -6.14
CA GLY A 50 9.50 -0.66 -4.80
C GLY A 50 10.32 0.58 -4.40
N LEU A 51 10.18 1.70 -5.09
CA LEU A 51 10.89 2.94 -4.79
C LEU A 51 10.07 3.88 -3.90
N SER A 52 10.76 4.67 -3.10
CA SER A 52 10.15 5.77 -2.34
C SER A 52 9.64 6.86 -3.27
N MET A 53 8.47 7.41 -2.94
CA MET A 53 7.79 8.39 -3.77
C MET A 53 8.10 9.84 -3.38
N ILE A 54 8.50 10.08 -2.12
CA ILE A 54 8.84 11.42 -1.61
C ILE A 54 10.35 11.62 -1.60
N ASN A 55 11.11 10.75 -0.94
CA ASN A 55 12.57 10.88 -0.82
C ASN A 55 13.24 9.99 -1.87
N ARG A 56 13.49 10.53 -3.07
CA ARG A 56 13.93 9.78 -4.26
C ARG A 56 15.45 9.62 -4.42
N ASP A 57 16.21 10.00 -3.40
CA ASP A 57 17.68 9.97 -3.43
C ASP A 57 18.26 8.56 -3.36
N SER A 58 17.46 7.59 -2.90
CA SER A 58 17.81 6.17 -2.87
C SER A 58 17.24 5.44 -4.08
N GLN A 59 18.03 4.51 -4.62
CA GLN A 59 17.58 3.55 -5.64
C GLN A 59 17.40 2.14 -5.04
N HIS A 60 17.39 2.03 -3.71
CA HIS A 60 17.20 0.76 -3.04
C HIS A 60 15.72 0.36 -3.10
N VAL A 61 15.47 -0.82 -3.68
CA VAL A 61 14.12 -1.37 -3.83
C VAL A 61 13.65 -1.92 -2.49
N TYR A 62 12.50 -1.45 -2.04
CA TYR A 62 11.74 -2.03 -0.95
C TYR A 62 10.76 -3.07 -1.50
N GLY A 63 11.03 -4.35 -1.24
CA GLY A 63 10.17 -5.46 -1.65
C GLY A 63 9.02 -5.67 -0.67
N GLU A 64 7.79 -5.32 -1.05
CA GLU A 64 6.60 -5.46 -0.20
C GLU A 64 6.40 -6.89 0.33
N VAL A 65 6.61 -7.91 -0.50
CA VAL A 65 6.46 -9.32 -0.10
C VAL A 65 7.47 -9.69 0.98
N ASP A 66 8.74 -9.33 0.79
CA ASP A 66 9.78 -9.64 1.78
C ASP A 66 9.58 -8.85 3.06
N ALA A 67 9.14 -7.60 2.97
CA ALA A 67 8.82 -6.81 4.14
C ALA A 67 7.69 -7.41 4.98
N LEU A 68 6.59 -7.86 4.37
CA LEU A 68 5.49 -8.49 5.10
C LEU A 68 5.89 -9.83 5.73
N VAL A 69 6.78 -10.58 5.07
CA VAL A 69 7.38 -11.80 5.65
C VAL A 69 8.24 -11.44 6.87
N THR A 70 9.13 -10.46 6.74
CA THR A 70 10.07 -10.11 7.81
C THR A 70 9.41 -9.40 8.99
N LEU A 71 8.53 -8.43 8.72
CA LEU A 71 7.96 -7.57 9.76
C LEU A 71 6.70 -8.16 10.41
N LEU A 72 5.89 -8.89 9.63
CA LEU A 72 4.59 -9.40 10.08
C LEU A 72 4.51 -10.93 10.11
N ASN A 73 5.59 -11.63 9.71
CA ASN A 73 5.66 -13.09 9.67
C ASN A 73 4.58 -13.73 8.78
N TYR A 74 4.21 -13.04 7.69
CA TYR A 74 3.21 -13.56 6.75
C TYR A 74 3.77 -14.75 5.97
N GLN A 75 2.89 -15.71 5.67
CA GLN A 75 3.24 -16.86 4.86
C GLN A 75 3.29 -16.47 3.38
N THR A 76 4.00 -17.25 2.58
CA THR A 76 4.08 -17.03 1.13
C THR A 76 3.81 -18.30 0.36
N THR A 77 3.33 -18.14 -0.85
CA THR A 77 3.16 -19.22 -1.83
C THR A 77 3.80 -18.82 -3.15
N ASN A 78 4.16 -19.80 -3.96
CA ASN A 78 4.74 -19.56 -5.28
C ASN A 78 3.66 -19.67 -6.36
N SER A 79 3.58 -18.66 -7.22
CA SER A 79 2.79 -18.68 -8.45
C SER A 79 3.74 -18.54 -9.64
N GLY A 80 4.10 -19.68 -10.24
CA GLY A 80 5.16 -19.71 -11.26
C GLY A 80 6.50 -19.22 -10.69
N CYS A 81 7.02 -18.12 -11.24
CA CYS A 81 8.26 -17.48 -10.78
C CYS A 81 8.06 -16.41 -9.70
N CYS A 82 6.82 -16.05 -9.37
CA CYS A 82 6.51 -14.97 -8.43
C CYS A 82 6.18 -15.51 -7.04
N LYS A 83 6.77 -14.89 -6.02
CA LYS A 83 6.44 -15.13 -4.60
C LYS A 83 5.27 -14.24 -4.22
N VAL A 84 4.19 -14.82 -3.72
CA VAL A 84 2.97 -14.10 -3.32
C VAL A 84 2.76 -14.25 -1.82
N VAL A 85 2.42 -13.15 -1.16
CA VAL A 85 2.14 -13.14 0.28
C VAL A 85 0.71 -13.59 0.57
N LEU A 86 0.52 -14.28 1.69
CA LEU A 86 -0.76 -14.76 2.20
C LEU A 86 -1.10 -14.03 3.50
N HIS A 87 -2.14 -13.21 3.45
CA HIS A 87 -2.69 -12.58 4.65
C HIS A 87 -3.42 -13.64 5.51
N PRO A 88 -3.25 -13.65 6.85
CA PRO A 88 -3.81 -14.68 7.72
C PRO A 88 -5.32 -14.91 7.59
N THR A 89 -6.08 -13.86 7.27
CA THR A 89 -7.54 -13.92 7.11
C THR A 89 -8.00 -13.95 5.65
N TRP A 90 -7.21 -13.40 4.73
CA TRP A 90 -7.66 -13.11 3.36
C TRP A 90 -6.93 -13.94 2.31
N GLY A 91 -5.96 -14.76 2.72
CA GLY A 91 -5.10 -15.50 1.80
C GLY A 91 -4.41 -14.56 0.83
N SER A 92 -4.44 -14.90 -0.45
CA SER A 92 -3.87 -14.11 -1.55
C SER A 92 -4.76 -12.98 -2.07
N ALA A 93 -5.95 -12.76 -1.49
CA ALA A 93 -6.84 -11.66 -1.85
C ALA A 93 -6.40 -10.32 -1.22
N VAL A 94 -5.12 -9.97 -1.40
CA VAL A 94 -4.47 -8.79 -0.83
C VAL A 94 -3.52 -8.14 -1.82
N TYR A 95 -3.45 -6.82 -1.76
CA TYR A 95 -2.49 -6.00 -2.50
C TYR A 95 -1.55 -5.31 -1.49
N PRO A 96 -0.32 -5.84 -1.29
CA PRO A 96 0.65 -5.27 -0.36
C PRO A 96 1.08 -3.86 -0.73
N ALA A 97 1.12 -2.97 0.25
CA ALA A 97 1.62 -1.61 0.09
C ALA A 97 2.01 -1.01 1.44
N SER A 98 3.10 -0.22 1.45
CA SER A 98 3.68 0.34 2.68
C SER A 98 3.80 1.87 2.65
N LEU A 99 3.42 2.49 3.77
CA LEU A 99 3.67 3.91 4.09
C LEU A 99 4.47 3.98 5.39
N PHE A 100 5.45 4.87 5.43
CA PHE A 100 6.32 5.12 6.57
C PHE A 100 6.12 6.52 7.10
N ALA A 101 6.12 6.67 8.42
CA ALA A 101 6.04 7.97 9.06
C ALA A 101 6.79 7.97 10.39
N LYS A 102 7.46 9.08 10.68
CA LYS A 102 8.01 9.41 11.99
C LYS A 102 7.15 10.50 12.60
N ALA A 103 5.99 10.08 13.13
CA ALA A 103 4.97 10.96 13.69
C ALA A 103 4.34 10.32 14.94
N PRO A 104 3.75 11.11 15.86
CA PRO A 104 2.87 10.60 16.90
C PRO A 104 1.71 9.82 16.28
N VAL A 105 1.28 8.74 16.95
CA VAL A 105 0.16 7.90 16.49
C VAL A 105 -1.13 8.71 16.33
N SER A 106 -1.35 9.74 17.15
CA SER A 106 -2.50 10.65 17.02
C SER A 106 -2.46 11.40 15.68
N ALA A 107 -1.34 12.02 15.33
CA ALA A 107 -1.18 12.73 14.06
C ALA A 107 -1.38 11.81 12.84
N LEU A 108 -0.86 10.57 12.90
CA LEU A 108 -1.11 9.58 11.85
C LEU A 108 -2.58 9.22 11.73
N ARG A 109 -3.27 8.98 12.85
CA ARG A 109 -4.72 8.66 12.86
C ARG A 109 -5.55 9.82 12.31
N ASP A 110 -5.22 11.05 12.67
CA ASP A 110 -5.92 12.24 12.19
C ASP A 110 -5.72 12.42 10.67
N ALA A 111 -4.49 12.22 10.18
CA ALA A 111 -4.19 12.26 8.75
C ALA A 111 -4.95 11.18 7.96
N ILE A 112 -4.99 9.94 8.47
CA ILE A 112 -5.75 8.83 7.88
C ILE A 112 -7.24 9.17 7.85
N ALA A 113 -7.80 9.63 8.98
CA ALA A 113 -9.22 9.98 9.06
C ALA A 113 -9.59 11.12 8.10
N SER A 114 -8.70 12.11 7.92
CA SER A 114 -8.92 13.17 6.94
C SER A 114 -8.89 12.62 5.52
N ALA A 115 -7.87 11.84 5.16
CA ALA A 115 -7.75 11.25 3.83
C ALA A 115 -8.97 10.38 3.49
N GLU A 116 -9.43 9.54 4.42
CA GLU A 116 -10.62 8.70 4.22
C GLU A 116 -11.90 9.53 4.00
N ARG A 117 -12.10 10.62 4.76
CA ARG A 117 -13.24 11.51 4.54
C ARG A 117 -13.20 12.14 3.16
N ASP A 118 -12.04 12.63 2.75
CA ASP A 118 -11.89 13.33 1.48
C ASP A 118 -12.04 12.38 0.29
N ILE A 119 -11.52 11.15 0.41
CA ILE A 119 -11.69 10.09 -0.60
C ILE A 119 -13.17 9.73 -0.75
N ARG A 120 -13.88 9.46 0.35
CA ARG A 120 -15.31 9.12 0.32
C ARG A 120 -16.18 10.25 -0.21
N ALA A 121 -15.76 11.51 -0.01
CA ALA A 121 -16.45 12.66 -0.57
C ALA A 121 -16.25 12.78 -2.09
N SER A 122 -15.07 12.41 -2.61
CA SER A 122 -14.77 12.41 -4.05
C SER A 122 -15.26 11.15 -4.79
N ASP A 123 -15.36 10.02 -4.09
CA ASP A 123 -15.83 8.74 -4.62
C ASP A 123 -16.67 8.01 -3.56
N PRO A 124 -18.02 8.13 -3.63
CA PRO A 124 -18.90 7.47 -2.68
C PRO A 124 -18.86 5.93 -2.73
N ALA A 125 -18.27 5.34 -3.77
CA ALA A 125 -18.15 3.90 -3.95
C ALA A 125 -16.81 3.32 -3.45
N ALA A 126 -15.89 4.18 -2.98
CA ALA A 126 -14.55 3.83 -2.51
C ALA A 126 -14.52 3.07 -1.16
#